data_AF-A0AAV5D2U2-F1
#
_entry.id   AF-A0AAV5D2U2-F1
#
_cell.length_a   1.000
_cell.length_b   1.000
_cell.length_c   1.000
_cell.angle_alpha   90.00
_cell.angle_beta   90.00
_cell.angle_gamma   90.00
#
_symmetry.space_group_name_H-M   'P 1'
#
loop_
_entity.id
_entity.type
_entity.pdbx_description
1 polymer ?
#
loop_
_entity_poly.entity_id
_entity_poly.type
_entity_poly.pdbx_seq_one_letter_code
_entity_poly.pdbx_strand_id
1 'polypeptide(L)'
;MAQRSLDAFVAFLVSYFCYLPTSEALRYLHAAKADLLVAVRLVEMDRCTCAFDVGSPTARTALRCAALAAGFVSSDPDPDPDPEKLVSSTLSLASQAGKVSKILSSYPDRLCVAAIEQLRNLLVQGNPQCVNSRELMMFAASRLHPHRSDSPQFSTLKDIVTPTRRTQSLQRVLLDRIHGFYLEALALLPRDELRHHYHRSLVKAGHLYGPFDPVSNIIVTTIWYCATYPWPEEQQFESDMIGRRALIRAERRFLAGLVSGLRAFFGGNHLSDLDAICHHLHANANLGSAVEALQLTCLKDQVYSGHPPSACRMPSDLYRIIHNNKNGL
;
A
#
# COMPACT_ATOMS: atom_id res chain seq x y z
N MET A 1 23.66 -20.44 8.55
CA MET A 1 22.21 -20.41 8.82
C MET A 1 21.71 -18.98 9.04
N ALA A 2 22.30 -18.19 9.95
CA ALA A 2 21.88 -16.81 10.20
C ALA A 2 21.82 -15.93 8.92
N GLN A 3 22.85 -15.99 8.07
CA GLN A 3 22.84 -15.23 6.81
C GLN A 3 21.67 -15.61 5.89
N ARG A 4 21.40 -16.91 5.71
CA ARG A 4 20.28 -17.40 4.89
C ARG A 4 18.92 -16.92 5.42
N SER A 5 18.74 -16.87 6.75
CA SER A 5 17.52 -16.33 7.37
C SER A 5 17.37 -14.83 7.12
N LEU A 6 18.47 -14.07 7.20
CA LEU A 6 18.47 -12.64 6.89
C LEU A 6 18.14 -12.40 5.41
N ASP A 7 18.79 -13.14 4.50
CA ASP A 7 18.56 -13.06 3.05
C ASP A 7 17.09 -13.36 2.73
N ALA A 8 16.48 -14.36 3.38
CA ALA A 8 15.07 -14.69 3.25
C ALA A 8 14.14 -13.56 3.70
N PHE A 9 14.40 -12.94 4.85
CA PHE A 9 13.60 -11.82 5.36
C PHE A 9 13.72 -10.58 4.48
N VAL A 10 14.93 -10.27 4.01
CA VAL A 10 15.15 -9.18 3.05
C VAL A 10 14.41 -9.47 1.76
N ALA A 11 14.57 -10.66 1.19
CA ALA A 11 13.89 -11.08 -0.04
C ALA A 11 12.37 -10.99 0.10
N PHE A 12 11.81 -11.40 1.23
CA PHE A 12 10.38 -11.23 1.53
C PHE A 12 9.98 -9.76 1.48
N LEU A 13 10.65 -8.90 2.26
CA LEU A 13 10.27 -7.49 2.38
C LEU A 13 10.36 -6.73 1.06
N VAL A 14 11.44 -6.93 0.27
CA VAL A 14 11.60 -6.23 -1.01
C VAL A 14 10.69 -6.79 -2.10
N SER A 15 10.29 -8.06 -2.02
CA SER A 15 9.33 -8.66 -2.95
C SER A 15 7.89 -8.27 -2.63
N TYR A 16 7.54 -8.19 -1.34
CA TYR A 16 6.21 -7.77 -0.91
C TYR A 16 6.01 -6.26 -1.08
N PHE A 17 6.98 -5.46 -0.61
CA PHE A 17 6.98 -4.02 -0.77
C PHE A 17 7.94 -3.64 -1.90
N CYS A 18 7.47 -3.72 -3.15
CA CYS A 18 8.31 -3.48 -4.35
C CYS A 18 8.95 -2.08 -4.42
N TYR A 19 8.47 -1.12 -3.63
CA TYR A 19 9.04 0.22 -3.49
C TYR A 19 10.17 0.31 -2.44
N LEU A 20 10.40 -0.76 -1.67
CA LEU A 20 11.33 -0.80 -0.54
C LEU A 20 12.72 -1.27 -0.98
N PRO A 21 13.77 -0.44 -0.91
CA PRO A 21 15.12 -0.89 -1.23
C PRO A 21 15.67 -1.81 -0.13
N THR A 22 16.62 -2.67 -0.48
CA THR A 22 17.30 -3.62 0.44
C THR A 22 17.83 -2.93 1.70
N SER A 23 18.43 -1.74 1.57
CA SER A 23 18.94 -0.97 2.71
C SER A 23 17.85 -0.52 3.70
N GLU A 24 16.62 -0.32 3.24
CA GLU A 24 15.49 -0.01 4.12
C GLU A 24 14.94 -1.28 4.75
N ALA A 25 14.80 -2.37 3.99
CA ALA A 25 14.40 -3.67 4.52
C ALA A 25 15.29 -4.11 5.70
N LEU A 26 16.61 -4.00 5.55
CA LEU A 26 17.57 -4.29 6.63
C LEU A 26 17.36 -3.41 7.87
N ARG A 27 17.05 -2.13 7.68
CA ARG A 27 16.79 -1.18 8.78
C ARG A 27 15.50 -1.51 9.52
N TYR A 28 14.43 -1.86 8.81
CA TYR A 28 13.19 -2.33 9.43
C TYR A 28 13.39 -3.63 10.19
N LEU A 29 14.13 -4.59 9.63
CA LEU A 29 14.46 -5.84 10.31
C LEU A 29 15.30 -5.61 11.56
N HIS A 30 16.28 -4.70 11.51
CA HIS A 30 17.06 -4.33 12.68
C HIS A 30 16.18 -3.71 13.78
N ALA A 31 15.31 -2.75 13.44
CA ALA A 31 14.38 -2.13 14.38
C ALA A 31 13.38 -3.14 14.98
N ALA A 32 12.98 -4.15 14.19
CA ALA A 32 12.10 -5.22 14.60
C ALA A 32 12.82 -6.39 15.31
N LYS A 33 14.14 -6.30 15.56
CA LYS A 33 14.95 -7.40 16.13
C LYS A 33 14.79 -8.71 15.35
N ALA A 34 14.75 -8.62 14.03
CA ALA A 34 14.53 -9.72 13.09
C ALA A 34 13.15 -10.42 13.20
N ASP A 35 12.15 -9.82 13.86
CA ASP A 35 10.77 -10.27 13.73
C ASP A 35 10.16 -9.74 12.41
N LEU A 36 9.92 -10.64 11.46
CA LEU A 36 9.44 -10.29 10.13
C LEU A 36 8.06 -9.60 10.16
N LEU A 37 7.11 -10.05 10.98
CA LEU A 37 5.78 -9.47 11.03
C LEU A 37 5.78 -8.11 11.72
N VAL A 38 6.64 -7.92 12.72
CA VAL A 38 6.89 -6.61 13.33
C VAL A 38 7.54 -5.68 12.29
N ALA A 39 8.49 -6.15 11.49
CA ALA A 39 9.10 -5.36 10.42
C ALA A 39 8.08 -4.95 9.35
N VAL A 40 7.22 -5.88 8.90
CA VAL A 40 6.09 -5.60 8.01
C VAL A 40 5.19 -4.52 8.61
N ARG A 41 4.84 -4.63 9.90
CA ARG A 41 4.01 -3.63 10.58
C ARG A 41 4.68 -2.25 10.63
N LEU A 42 5.99 -2.19 10.89
CA LEU A 42 6.74 -0.94 10.88
C LEU A 42 6.75 -0.30 9.49
N VAL A 43 6.93 -1.09 8.43
CA VAL A 43 6.81 -0.59 7.05
C VAL A 43 5.41 -0.04 6.81
N GLU A 44 4.35 -0.78 7.16
CA GLU A 44 2.98 -0.31 6.98
C GLU A 44 2.69 1.02 7.69
N MET A 45 3.13 1.14 8.94
CA MET A 45 3.00 2.38 9.72
C MET A 45 3.77 3.53 9.08
N ASP A 46 4.99 3.28 8.59
CA ASP A 46 5.80 4.30 7.94
C ASP A 46 5.24 4.73 6.57
N ARG A 47 4.55 3.81 5.90
CA ARG A 47 4.01 3.96 4.55
C ARG A 47 2.54 4.33 4.50
N CYS A 48 1.93 4.58 5.65
CA CYS A 48 0.51 4.92 5.78
C CYS A 48 -0.41 3.87 5.12
N THR A 49 -0.07 2.59 5.28
CA THR A 49 -0.84 1.44 4.76
C THR A 49 -1.28 0.50 5.88
N CYS A 50 -2.24 -0.37 5.57
CA CYS A 50 -2.69 -1.47 6.42
C CYS A 50 -3.16 -2.66 5.56
N ALA A 51 -2.43 -2.91 4.47
CA ALA A 51 -2.81 -3.82 3.39
C ALA A 51 -2.21 -5.22 3.52
N PHE A 52 -1.44 -5.50 4.59
CA PHE A 52 -0.80 -6.78 4.76
C PHE A 52 -1.82 -7.90 4.85
N ASP A 53 -1.74 -8.79 3.87
CA ASP A 53 -2.48 -10.03 3.84
C ASP A 53 -1.53 -11.16 3.43
N VAL A 54 -1.27 -12.08 4.36
CA VAL A 54 -0.38 -13.22 4.13
C VAL A 54 -0.95 -14.21 3.11
N GLY A 55 -2.29 -14.25 2.96
CA GLY A 55 -2.96 -15.08 1.96
C GLY A 55 -2.89 -14.52 0.53
N SER A 56 -2.54 -13.24 0.38
CA SER A 56 -2.55 -12.56 -0.91
C SER A 56 -1.57 -13.18 -1.93
N PRO A 57 -1.86 -13.11 -3.24
CA PRO A 57 -0.93 -13.53 -4.28
C PRO A 57 0.46 -12.87 -4.15
N THR A 58 0.51 -11.61 -3.71
CA THR A 58 1.74 -10.87 -3.45
C THR A 58 2.54 -11.47 -2.30
N ALA A 59 1.88 -11.78 -1.17
CA ALA A 59 2.54 -12.44 -0.04
C ALA A 59 3.04 -13.83 -0.39
N ARG A 60 2.26 -14.62 -1.16
CA ARG A 60 2.73 -15.92 -1.65
C ARG A 60 3.97 -15.80 -2.52
N THR A 61 4.01 -14.82 -3.41
CA THR A 61 5.19 -14.55 -4.25
C THR A 61 6.38 -14.13 -3.41
N ALA A 62 6.18 -13.25 -2.42
CA ALA A 62 7.23 -12.86 -1.49
C ALA A 62 7.77 -14.02 -0.64
N LEU A 63 6.90 -14.94 -0.20
CA LEU A 63 7.30 -16.17 0.51
C LEU A 63 8.13 -17.09 -0.39
N ARG A 64 7.80 -17.22 -1.68
CA ARG A 64 8.63 -17.97 -2.63
C ARG A 64 10.02 -17.33 -2.78
N CYS A 65 10.09 -16.01 -2.98
CA CYS A 65 11.37 -15.31 -3.04
C CYS A 65 12.21 -15.52 -1.76
N ALA A 66 11.57 -15.50 -0.60
CA ALA A 66 12.21 -15.77 0.68
C ALA A 66 12.75 -17.21 0.77
N ALA A 67 11.96 -18.20 0.32
CA ALA A 67 12.37 -19.60 0.29
C ALA A 67 13.61 -19.81 -0.59
N LEU A 68 13.58 -19.25 -1.80
CA LEU A 68 14.71 -19.30 -2.74
C LEU A 68 15.96 -18.65 -2.15
N ALA A 69 15.82 -17.47 -1.54
CA ALA A 69 16.93 -16.75 -0.89
C ALA A 69 17.50 -17.49 0.34
N ALA A 70 16.69 -18.26 1.06
CA ALA A 70 17.16 -19.07 2.19
C ALA A 70 17.97 -20.31 1.73
N GLY A 71 18.10 -20.55 0.42
CA GLY A 71 18.77 -21.72 -0.12
C GLY A 71 17.94 -22.99 -0.03
N PHE A 72 16.60 -22.89 -0.09
CA PHE A 72 15.73 -24.05 -0.31
C PHE A 72 15.79 -24.59 -1.75
N VAL A 73 16.69 -24.08 -2.60
CA VAL A 73 17.07 -24.75 -3.85
C VAL A 73 18.34 -25.55 -3.55
N SER A 74 18.21 -26.87 -3.44
CA SER A 74 19.36 -27.75 -3.28
C SER A 74 20.07 -27.94 -4.62
N SER A 75 21.39 -27.89 -4.59
CA SER A 75 22.28 -28.31 -5.69
C SER A 75 22.42 -29.85 -5.77
N ASP A 76 21.54 -30.61 -5.12
CA ASP A 76 21.54 -32.08 -5.10
C ASP A 76 20.56 -32.65 -6.15
N PRO A 77 20.80 -33.88 -6.66
CA PRO A 77 20.01 -34.48 -7.75
C PRO A 77 18.66 -35.09 -7.32
N ASP A 78 18.26 -34.94 -6.06
CA ASP A 78 17.01 -35.48 -5.49
C ASP A 78 15.90 -34.40 -5.52
N PRO A 79 14.60 -34.76 -5.46
CA PRO A 79 13.52 -33.92 -5.95
C PRO A 79 13.41 -32.62 -5.16
N ASP A 80 13.59 -31.54 -5.90
CA ASP A 80 13.49 -30.12 -5.56
C ASP A 80 12.62 -29.84 -4.30
N PRO A 81 13.13 -29.13 -3.28
CA PRO A 81 12.31 -28.63 -2.19
C PRO A 81 11.31 -27.61 -2.76
N ASP A 82 10.14 -28.12 -3.14
CA ASP A 82 9.09 -27.36 -3.80
C ASP A 82 8.75 -26.08 -3.01
N PRO A 83 9.04 -24.87 -3.53
CA PRO A 83 8.74 -23.63 -2.83
C PRO A 83 7.25 -23.49 -2.53
N GLU A 84 6.35 -24.13 -3.29
CA GLU A 84 4.93 -24.17 -2.96
C GLU A 84 4.65 -24.93 -1.67
N LYS A 85 5.34 -26.04 -1.43
CA LYS A 85 5.20 -26.79 -0.18
C LYS A 85 5.59 -25.91 0.99
N LEU A 86 6.70 -25.16 0.90
CA LEU A 86 7.11 -24.26 1.98
C LEU A 86 6.11 -23.11 2.19
N VAL A 87 5.61 -22.48 1.12
CA VAL A 87 4.57 -21.44 1.23
C VAL A 87 3.33 -22.02 1.89
N SER A 88 2.86 -23.19 1.45
CA SER A 88 1.67 -23.85 1.99
C SER A 88 1.85 -24.21 3.47
N SER A 89 3.01 -24.74 3.86
CA SER A 89 3.35 -25.02 5.24
C SER A 89 3.36 -23.75 6.08
N THR A 90 3.98 -22.67 5.59
CA THR A 90 4.02 -21.38 6.30
C THR A 90 2.62 -20.83 6.55
N LEU A 91 1.72 -20.94 5.57
CA LEU A 91 0.32 -20.53 5.71
C LEU A 91 -0.46 -21.45 6.67
N SER A 92 -0.26 -22.77 6.60
CA SER A 92 -0.84 -23.71 7.56
C SER A 92 -0.41 -23.40 9.00
N LEU A 93 0.87 -23.09 9.22
CA LEU A 93 1.37 -22.65 10.53
C LEU A 93 0.70 -21.35 10.97
N ALA A 94 0.61 -20.36 10.07
CA ALA A 94 -0.01 -19.08 10.33
C ALA A 94 -1.50 -19.22 10.71
N SER A 95 -2.22 -20.19 10.12
CA SER A 95 -3.62 -20.49 10.47
C SER A 95 -3.82 -20.94 11.92
N GLN A 96 -2.77 -21.47 12.56
CA GLN A 96 -2.80 -21.94 13.94
C GLN A 96 -2.10 -20.97 14.91
N ALA A 97 -1.70 -19.78 14.45
CA ALA A 97 -0.85 -18.85 15.20
C ALA A 97 -1.40 -18.52 16.60
N GLY A 98 -2.71 -18.29 16.75
CA GLY A 98 -3.30 -18.01 18.05
C GLY A 98 -3.21 -19.17 19.03
N LYS A 99 -3.48 -20.40 18.57
CA LYS A 99 -3.37 -21.61 19.41
C LYS A 99 -1.92 -21.92 19.77
N VAL A 100 -1.02 -21.80 18.80
CA VAL A 100 0.43 -21.97 18.99
C VAL A 100 0.94 -20.94 20.00
N SER A 101 0.59 -19.66 19.83
CA SER A 101 0.97 -18.60 20.76
C SER A 101 0.49 -18.89 22.18
N LYS A 102 -0.75 -19.39 22.33
CA LYS A 102 -1.29 -19.76 23.64
C LYS A 102 -0.46 -20.85 24.32
N ILE A 103 -0.15 -21.93 23.60
CA ILE A 103 0.68 -23.02 24.13
C ILE A 103 2.07 -22.50 24.51
N LEU A 104 2.74 -21.77 23.62
CA LEU A 104 4.08 -21.22 23.91
C LEU A 104 4.07 -20.28 25.13
N SER A 105 3.02 -19.49 25.30
CA SER A 105 2.88 -18.59 26.47
C SER A 105 2.64 -19.33 27.79
N SER A 106 2.09 -20.55 27.76
CA SER A 106 1.88 -21.38 28.95
C SER A 106 3.17 -22.03 29.47
N TYR A 107 4.24 -22.01 28.67
CA TYR A 107 5.53 -22.63 28.99
C TYR A 107 6.68 -21.66 28.69
N PRO A 108 6.91 -20.63 29.52
CA PRO A 108 7.84 -19.54 29.23
C PRO A 108 9.30 -19.96 29.15
N ASP A 109 9.72 -21.00 29.88
CA ASP A 109 11.12 -21.43 29.94
C ASP A 109 11.42 -22.61 29.02
N ARG A 110 10.68 -23.72 29.17
CA ARG A 110 10.91 -24.95 28.41
C ARG A 110 9.60 -25.67 28.11
N LEU A 111 9.45 -26.11 26.87
CA LEU A 111 8.34 -26.95 26.44
C LEU A 111 8.48 -28.37 27.01
N CYS A 112 7.39 -28.90 27.57
CA CYS A 112 7.29 -30.30 27.96
C CYS A 112 6.87 -31.18 26.76
N VAL A 113 7.02 -32.50 26.89
CA VAL A 113 6.66 -33.47 25.83
C VAL A 113 5.19 -33.31 25.40
N ALA A 114 4.27 -33.14 26.36
CA ALA A 114 2.86 -32.93 26.06
C ALA A 114 2.61 -31.65 25.23
N ALA A 115 3.32 -30.55 25.52
CA ALA A 115 3.23 -29.32 24.74
C ALA A 115 3.76 -29.51 23.32
N ILE A 116 4.85 -30.29 23.15
CA ILE A 116 5.40 -30.62 21.84
C ILE A 116 4.41 -31.47 21.02
N GLU A 117 3.77 -32.47 21.64
CA GLU A 117 2.75 -33.30 20.99
C GLU A 117 1.52 -32.48 20.59
N GLN A 118 1.05 -31.59 21.46
CA GLN A 118 -0.03 -30.66 21.13
C GLN A 118 0.34 -29.75 19.96
N LEU A 119 1.54 -29.16 19.96
CA LEU A 119 2.03 -28.35 18.86
C LEU A 119 2.06 -29.18 17.57
N ARG A 120 2.67 -30.37 17.59
CA ARG A 120 2.73 -31.26 16.43
C ARG A 120 1.35 -31.55 15.83
N ASN A 121 0.38 -31.90 16.67
CA ASN A 121 -0.98 -32.17 16.22
C ASN A 121 -1.63 -30.93 15.60
N LEU A 122 -1.43 -29.75 16.19
CA LEU A 122 -1.91 -28.49 15.63
C LEU A 122 -1.27 -28.17 14.27
N LEU A 123 0.05 -28.36 14.13
CA LEU A 123 0.75 -28.05 12.88
C LEU A 123 0.27 -28.93 11.73
N VAL A 124 -0.09 -30.20 12.00
CA VAL A 124 -0.67 -31.12 11.00
C VAL A 124 -2.09 -30.72 10.61
N GLN A 125 -2.86 -30.11 11.51
CA GLN A 125 -4.24 -29.68 11.28
C GLN A 125 -4.37 -28.29 10.61
N GLY A 126 -3.25 -27.61 10.35
CA GLY A 126 -3.25 -26.27 9.77
C GLY A 126 -3.83 -26.22 8.35
N ASN A 127 -4.73 -25.27 8.09
CA ASN A 127 -5.34 -25.05 6.78
C ASN A 127 -4.84 -23.73 6.17
N PRO A 128 -4.12 -23.74 5.04
CA PRO A 128 -3.56 -22.54 4.45
C PRO A 128 -4.62 -21.57 3.88
N GLN A 129 -5.87 -22.00 3.75
CA GLN A 129 -6.98 -21.15 3.29
C GLN A 129 -7.66 -20.37 4.43
N CYS A 130 -7.44 -20.76 5.69
CA CYS A 130 -8.13 -20.19 6.85
C CYS A 130 -7.25 -19.19 7.64
N VAL A 131 -6.29 -18.54 6.99
CA VAL A 131 -5.34 -17.66 7.70
C VAL A 131 -5.99 -16.32 8.03
N ASN A 132 -5.92 -15.91 9.30
CA ASN A 132 -6.43 -14.63 9.76
C ASN A 132 -5.29 -13.59 9.83
N SER A 133 -5.06 -12.87 8.72
CA SER A 133 -4.02 -11.83 8.63
C SER A 133 -4.19 -10.73 9.70
N ARG A 134 -5.43 -10.38 10.06
CA ARG A 134 -5.69 -9.39 11.12
C ARG A 134 -5.19 -9.89 12.48
N GLU A 135 -5.45 -11.15 12.81
CA GLU A 135 -4.96 -11.77 14.05
C GLU A 135 -3.43 -11.80 14.11
N LEU A 136 -2.77 -12.19 13.01
CA LEU A 136 -1.31 -12.16 12.90
C LEU A 136 -0.74 -10.76 13.15
N MET A 137 -1.37 -9.73 12.57
CA MET A 137 -0.95 -8.34 12.76
C MET A 137 -1.23 -7.83 14.18
N MET A 138 -2.28 -8.30 14.85
CA MET A 138 -2.48 -8.02 16.28
C MET A 138 -1.38 -8.64 17.14
N PHE A 139 -0.96 -9.88 16.85
CA PHE A 139 0.18 -10.49 17.54
C PHE A 139 1.49 -9.73 17.26
N ALA A 140 1.71 -9.25 16.03
CA ALA A 140 2.86 -8.41 15.72
C ALA A 140 2.82 -7.08 16.49
N ALA A 141 1.66 -6.45 16.58
CA ALA A 141 1.47 -5.21 17.32
C ALA A 141 1.71 -5.40 18.83
N SER A 142 1.34 -6.54 19.43
CA SER A 142 1.61 -6.78 20.85
C SER A 142 3.09 -6.98 21.17
N ARG A 143 3.88 -7.45 20.20
CA ARG A 143 5.35 -7.53 20.29
C ARG A 143 6.05 -6.19 20.02
N LEU A 144 5.30 -5.22 19.51
CA LEU A 144 5.75 -3.84 19.33
C LEU A 144 5.64 -3.14 20.70
N HIS A 145 6.77 -2.89 21.37
CA HIS A 145 6.76 -2.33 22.73
C HIS A 145 6.09 -0.93 22.77
N PRO A 146 5.05 -0.70 23.62
CA PRO A 146 4.28 0.56 23.65
C PRO A 146 5.08 1.83 24.01
N HIS A 147 6.25 1.68 24.65
CA HIS A 147 7.10 2.82 25.07
C HIS A 147 8.18 3.22 24.06
N ARG A 148 8.15 2.69 22.83
CA ARG A 148 9.21 2.94 21.82
C ARG A 148 8.82 3.81 20.63
N SER A 149 7.61 4.38 20.59
CA SER A 149 7.28 5.43 19.61
C SER A 149 8.27 6.60 19.66
N ASP A 150 8.83 6.89 20.84
CA ASP A 150 9.89 7.87 21.10
C ASP A 150 11.29 7.23 21.26
N SER A 151 11.46 5.96 20.89
CA SER A 151 12.80 5.36 20.97
C SER A 151 13.71 6.02 19.95
N PRO A 152 14.97 6.34 20.31
CA PRO A 152 15.92 6.96 19.40
C PRO A 152 16.13 6.16 18.12
N GLN A 153 15.76 4.87 18.06
CA GLN A 153 15.86 3.97 16.90
C GLN A 153 14.75 4.17 15.85
N PHE A 154 13.51 4.50 16.26
CA PHE A 154 12.39 4.73 15.32
C PHE A 154 12.38 6.18 14.83
N SER A 155 12.77 7.13 15.67
CA SER A 155 13.11 8.49 15.22
C SER A 155 14.32 8.48 14.28
N THR A 156 15.40 7.73 14.56
CA THR A 156 16.50 7.59 13.58
C THR A 156 16.10 6.89 12.28
N LEU A 157 15.07 6.03 12.24
CA LEU A 157 14.55 5.55 10.95
C LEU A 157 13.97 6.70 10.11
N LYS A 158 13.22 7.61 10.74
CA LYS A 158 12.72 8.83 10.10
C LYS A 158 13.85 9.79 9.73
N ASP A 159 14.89 9.91 10.56
CA ASP A 159 15.99 10.87 10.38
C ASP A 159 17.05 10.39 9.36
N ILE A 160 17.21 9.07 9.15
CA ILE A 160 18.22 8.49 8.24
C ILE A 160 17.64 8.20 6.84
N VAL A 161 16.33 7.96 6.70
CA VAL A 161 15.72 7.96 5.36
C VAL A 161 15.69 9.40 4.87
N THR A 162 16.55 9.74 3.90
CA THR A 162 16.50 11.07 3.26
C THR A 162 15.05 11.40 2.87
N PRO A 163 14.51 12.58 3.23
CA PRO A 163 13.12 12.93 2.96
C PRO A 163 12.68 12.63 1.52
N THR A 164 13.57 12.86 0.55
CA THR A 164 13.37 12.53 -0.87
C THR A 164 13.04 11.06 -1.13
N ARG A 165 13.77 10.11 -0.53
CA ARG A 165 13.49 8.66 -0.70
C ARG A 165 12.15 8.28 -0.09
N ARG A 166 11.85 8.85 1.08
CA ARG A 166 10.56 8.64 1.75
C ARG A 166 9.41 9.12 0.87
N THR A 167 9.53 10.33 0.32
CA THR A 167 8.55 10.90 -0.61
C THR A 167 8.37 10.01 -1.84
N GLN A 168 9.45 9.58 -2.50
CA GLN A 168 9.37 8.72 -3.70
C GLN A 168 8.68 7.38 -3.44
N SER A 169 8.94 6.76 -2.29
CA SER A 169 8.32 5.48 -1.92
C SER A 169 6.84 5.67 -1.55
N LEU A 170 6.48 6.72 -0.82
CA LEU A 170 5.07 7.06 -0.56
C LEU A 170 4.31 7.41 -1.86
N GLN A 171 4.96 8.10 -2.81
CA GLN A 171 4.39 8.35 -4.14
C GLN A 171 4.11 7.03 -4.87
N ARG A 172 5.00 6.05 -4.80
CA ARG A 172 4.76 4.72 -5.40
C ARG A 172 3.59 4.00 -4.73
N VAL A 173 3.49 4.03 -3.41
CA VAL A 173 2.34 3.47 -2.68
C VAL A 173 1.03 4.11 -3.13
N LEU A 174 1.01 5.44 -3.25
CA LEU A 174 -0.17 6.16 -3.70
C LEU A 174 -0.50 5.84 -5.17
N LEU A 175 0.50 5.73 -6.03
CA LEU A 175 0.32 5.31 -7.43
C LEU A 175 -0.23 3.89 -7.55
N ASP A 176 0.28 2.94 -6.77
CA ASP A 176 -0.22 1.56 -6.76
C ASP A 176 -1.70 1.52 -6.36
N ARG A 177 -2.10 2.36 -5.39
CA ARG A 177 -3.50 2.52 -4.99
C ARG A 177 -4.36 3.14 -6.09
N ILE A 178 -3.86 4.20 -6.74
CA ILE A 178 -4.52 4.84 -7.89
C ILE A 178 -4.72 3.84 -9.03
N HIS A 179 -3.69 3.03 -9.32
CA HIS A 179 -3.75 1.98 -10.32
C HIS A 179 -4.87 0.97 -10.01
N GLY A 180 -4.99 0.56 -8.75
CA GLY A 180 -6.09 -0.29 -8.28
C GLY A 180 -7.48 0.29 -8.59
N PHE A 181 -7.70 1.59 -8.33
CA PHE A 181 -8.97 2.24 -8.65
C PHE A 181 -9.26 2.29 -10.15
N TYR A 182 -8.23 2.49 -10.99
CA TYR A 182 -8.41 2.40 -12.43
C TYR A 182 -8.77 0.98 -12.88
N LEU A 183 -8.12 -0.05 -12.33
CA LEU A 183 -8.47 -1.43 -12.65
C LEU A 183 -9.90 -1.78 -12.23
N GLU A 184 -10.34 -1.31 -11.07
CA GLU A 184 -11.71 -1.48 -10.60
C GLU A 184 -12.72 -0.76 -11.50
N ALA A 185 -12.44 0.50 -11.86
CA ALA A 185 -13.28 1.25 -12.80
C ALA A 185 -13.36 0.56 -14.19
N LEU A 186 -12.23 0.03 -14.67
CA LEU A 186 -12.17 -0.73 -15.92
C LEU A 186 -12.98 -2.03 -15.87
N ALA A 187 -13.03 -2.69 -14.71
CA ALA A 187 -13.82 -3.90 -14.51
C ALA A 187 -15.34 -3.62 -14.46
N LEU A 188 -15.73 -2.40 -14.07
CA LEU A 188 -17.13 -1.99 -13.97
C LEU A 188 -17.71 -1.42 -15.27
N LEU A 189 -16.87 -0.84 -16.15
CA LEU A 189 -17.31 -0.31 -17.44
C LEU A 189 -17.65 -1.44 -18.43
N PRO A 190 -18.73 -1.32 -19.22
CA PRO A 190 -19.05 -2.33 -20.23
C PRO A 190 -17.89 -2.46 -21.24
N ARG A 191 -17.44 -3.70 -21.47
CA ARG A 191 -16.27 -3.98 -22.31
C ARG A 191 -16.41 -3.38 -23.71
N ASP A 192 -17.57 -3.55 -24.34
CA ASP A 192 -17.79 -3.09 -25.71
C ASP A 192 -17.77 -1.57 -25.78
N GLU A 193 -18.50 -0.89 -24.89
CA GLU A 193 -18.48 0.57 -24.76
C GLU A 193 -17.08 1.12 -24.47
N LEU A 194 -16.28 0.41 -23.67
CA LEU A 194 -14.90 0.80 -23.39
C LEU A 194 -14.04 0.79 -24.64
N ARG A 195 -14.16 -0.26 -25.47
CA ARG A 195 -13.39 -0.41 -26.71
C ARG A 195 -13.77 0.63 -27.76
N HIS A 196 -15.05 1.00 -27.84
CA HIS A 196 -15.56 1.89 -28.89
C HIS A 196 -15.62 3.36 -28.48
N HIS A 197 -16.04 3.65 -27.24
CA HIS A 197 -16.42 5.00 -26.83
C HIS A 197 -15.58 5.54 -25.66
N TYR A 198 -15.29 4.72 -24.64
CA TYR A 198 -14.72 5.24 -23.39
C TYR A 198 -13.18 5.20 -23.28
N HIS A 199 -12.46 4.47 -24.13
CA HIS A 199 -11.00 4.38 -24.04
C HIS A 199 -10.32 5.75 -24.06
N ARG A 200 -10.77 6.67 -24.93
CA ARG A 200 -10.24 8.03 -25.04
C ARG A 200 -10.64 8.88 -23.85
N SER A 201 -11.92 8.85 -23.49
CA SER A 201 -12.44 9.71 -22.41
C SER A 201 -11.82 9.32 -21.07
N LEU A 202 -11.60 8.03 -20.82
CA LEU A 202 -10.93 7.55 -19.61
C LEU A 202 -9.51 8.12 -19.52
N VAL A 203 -8.72 8.02 -20.61
CA VAL A 203 -7.32 8.49 -20.62
C VAL A 203 -7.22 10.02 -20.53
N LYS A 204 -8.20 10.75 -21.05
CA LYS A 204 -8.20 12.22 -21.05
C LYS A 204 -8.79 12.84 -19.79
N ALA A 205 -9.83 12.24 -19.24
CA ALA A 205 -10.71 12.86 -18.25
C ALA A 205 -11.20 11.90 -17.16
N GLY A 206 -10.87 10.61 -17.21
CA GLY A 206 -11.18 9.67 -16.13
C GLY A 206 -10.35 9.97 -14.90
N HIS A 207 -10.77 10.95 -14.09
CA HIS A 207 -10.05 11.42 -12.92
C HIS A 207 -10.81 11.11 -11.64
N LEU A 208 -10.09 10.89 -10.54
CA LEU A 208 -10.70 10.44 -9.28
C LEU A 208 -11.12 11.61 -8.37
N TYR A 209 -10.86 12.88 -8.75
CA TYR A 209 -11.34 14.04 -8.00
C TYR A 209 -12.80 14.34 -8.37
N GLY A 210 -13.63 14.55 -7.35
CA GLY A 210 -15.07 14.74 -7.50
C GLY A 210 -15.80 14.43 -6.18
N PRO A 211 -17.14 14.54 -6.16
CA PRO A 211 -17.93 14.35 -4.96
C PRO A 211 -18.13 12.87 -4.57
N PHE A 212 -17.80 11.92 -5.45
CA PHE A 212 -17.99 10.48 -5.21
C PHE A 212 -16.71 9.81 -4.70
N ASP A 213 -16.78 8.50 -4.45
CA ASP A 213 -15.59 7.69 -4.21
C ASP A 213 -14.67 7.66 -5.45
N PRO A 214 -13.38 7.31 -5.29
CA PRO A 214 -12.41 7.41 -6.38
C PRO A 214 -12.79 6.62 -7.65
N VAL A 215 -13.43 5.46 -7.52
CA VAL A 215 -13.83 4.60 -8.65
C VAL A 215 -15.03 5.21 -9.37
N SER A 216 -16.06 5.60 -8.62
CA SER A 216 -17.23 6.27 -9.18
C SER A 216 -16.86 7.58 -9.90
N ASN A 217 -15.93 8.37 -9.35
CA ASN A 217 -15.43 9.57 -10.02
C ASN A 217 -14.78 9.25 -11.38
N ILE A 218 -13.93 8.21 -11.47
CA ILE A 218 -13.35 7.78 -12.75
C ILE A 218 -14.45 7.49 -13.77
N ILE A 219 -15.45 6.70 -13.37
CA ILE A 219 -16.54 6.26 -14.26
C ILE A 219 -17.36 7.46 -14.73
N VAL A 220 -17.85 8.28 -13.80
CA VAL A 220 -18.71 9.43 -14.11
C VAL A 220 -17.99 10.45 -14.98
N THR A 221 -16.72 10.75 -14.69
CA THR A 221 -15.93 11.75 -15.45
C THR A 221 -15.58 11.24 -16.85
N THR A 222 -15.36 9.94 -16.98
CA THR A 222 -15.19 9.25 -18.27
C THR A 222 -16.44 9.34 -19.14
N ILE A 223 -17.61 9.04 -18.57
CA ILE A 223 -18.90 9.11 -19.28
C ILE A 223 -19.23 10.55 -19.65
N TRP A 224 -19.11 11.48 -18.69
CA TRP A 224 -19.34 12.90 -18.89
C TRP A 224 -18.50 13.46 -20.02
N TYR A 225 -17.20 13.16 -20.05
CA TYR A 225 -16.31 13.65 -21.10
C TYR A 225 -16.66 13.06 -22.47
N CYS A 226 -17.06 11.78 -22.52
CA CYS A 226 -17.51 11.15 -23.76
C CYS A 226 -18.77 11.84 -24.31
N ALA A 227 -19.75 12.13 -23.45
CA ALA A 227 -21.00 12.79 -23.83
C ALA A 227 -20.80 14.27 -24.23
N THR A 228 -19.89 14.98 -23.56
CA THR A 228 -19.66 16.41 -23.80
C THR A 228 -18.77 16.66 -25.02
N TYR A 229 -17.84 15.73 -25.30
CA TYR A 229 -16.87 15.85 -26.39
C TYR A 229 -16.89 14.60 -27.28
N PRO A 230 -18.03 14.34 -27.97
CA PRO A 230 -18.20 13.15 -28.80
C PRO A 230 -17.15 13.12 -29.91
N TRP A 231 -16.68 11.92 -30.22
CA TRP A 231 -15.69 11.70 -31.26
C TRP A 231 -16.40 11.52 -32.60
N PRO A 232 -16.01 12.25 -33.67
CA PRO A 232 -16.61 12.08 -34.99
C PRO A 232 -16.57 10.61 -35.42
N GLU A 233 -17.69 10.09 -35.93
CA GLU A 233 -17.83 8.67 -36.31
C GLU A 233 -16.72 8.22 -37.26
N GLU A 234 -16.32 9.09 -38.20
CA GLU A 234 -15.26 8.89 -39.19
C GLU A 234 -13.87 8.64 -38.59
N GLN A 235 -13.66 9.04 -37.34
CA GLN A 235 -12.38 8.92 -36.63
C GLN A 235 -12.45 7.88 -35.51
N GLN A 236 -13.61 7.27 -35.27
CA GLN A 236 -13.76 6.23 -34.25
C GLN A 236 -12.98 4.98 -34.69
N PHE A 237 -12.20 4.45 -33.77
CA PHE A 237 -11.53 3.18 -33.96
C PHE A 237 -11.74 2.33 -32.71
N GLU A 238 -11.85 1.03 -32.91
CA GLU A 238 -11.96 0.08 -31.82
C GLU A 238 -10.59 -0.12 -31.18
N SER A 239 -10.51 0.11 -29.86
CA SER A 239 -9.30 -0.14 -29.08
C SER A 239 -9.44 -1.45 -28.33
N ASP A 240 -8.64 -2.47 -28.65
CA ASP A 240 -8.68 -3.77 -27.96
C ASP A 240 -8.41 -3.69 -26.47
N MET A 241 -7.48 -2.82 -26.08
CA MET A 241 -7.13 -2.58 -24.68
C MET A 241 -6.61 -1.16 -24.49
N ILE A 242 -6.78 -0.62 -23.28
CA ILE A 242 -6.12 0.62 -22.90
C ILE A 242 -4.66 0.29 -22.61
N GLY A 243 -3.77 0.84 -23.43
CA GLY A 243 -2.34 0.54 -23.32
C GLY A 243 -1.77 0.96 -21.97
N ARG A 244 -0.87 0.12 -21.41
CA ARG A 244 -0.18 0.37 -20.12
C ARG A 244 0.38 1.79 -19.99
N ARG A 245 0.98 2.33 -21.07
CA ARG A 245 1.55 3.69 -21.08
C ARG A 245 0.47 4.78 -20.92
N ALA A 246 -0.72 4.57 -21.46
CA ALA A 246 -1.82 5.51 -21.32
C ALA A 246 -2.33 5.54 -19.87
N LEU A 247 -2.45 4.36 -19.25
CA LEU A 247 -2.85 4.23 -17.86
C LEU A 247 -1.84 4.89 -16.90
N ILE A 248 -0.54 4.59 -17.06
CA ILE A 248 0.53 5.22 -16.28
C ILE A 248 0.51 6.75 -16.40
N ARG A 249 0.21 7.28 -17.59
CA ARG A 249 0.07 8.74 -17.77
C ARG A 249 -1.14 9.29 -17.04
N ALA A 250 -2.28 8.61 -17.08
CA ALA A 250 -3.48 9.01 -16.35
C ALA A 250 -3.23 9.00 -14.82
N GLU A 251 -2.65 7.92 -14.30
CA GLU A 251 -2.27 7.76 -12.90
C GLU A 251 -1.33 8.87 -12.41
N ARG A 252 -0.27 9.17 -13.17
CA ARG A 252 0.69 10.24 -12.81
C ARG A 252 0.07 11.63 -12.85
N ARG A 253 -0.77 11.91 -13.84
CA ARG A 253 -1.51 13.19 -13.92
C ARG A 253 -2.44 13.33 -12.72
N PHE A 254 -3.08 12.24 -12.32
CA PHE A 254 -3.95 12.24 -11.16
C PHE A 254 -3.17 12.46 -9.85
N LEU A 255 -2.06 11.76 -9.63
CA LEU A 255 -1.18 12.00 -8.49
C LEU A 255 -0.79 13.47 -8.39
N ALA A 256 -0.35 14.07 -9.50
CA ALA A 256 0.00 15.48 -9.56
C ALA A 256 -1.20 16.39 -9.25
N GLY A 257 -2.38 16.06 -9.76
CA GLY A 257 -3.63 16.78 -9.49
C GLY A 257 -4.07 16.70 -8.03
N LEU A 258 -3.94 15.54 -7.37
CA LEU A 258 -4.24 15.36 -5.95
C LEU A 258 -3.33 16.21 -5.06
N VAL A 259 -2.03 16.12 -5.28
CA VAL A 259 -1.04 16.88 -4.50
C VAL A 259 -1.27 18.38 -4.71
N SER A 260 -1.40 18.81 -5.97
CA SER A 260 -1.63 20.22 -6.31
C SER A 260 -2.96 20.74 -5.77
N GLY A 261 -4.03 19.96 -5.89
CA GLY A 261 -5.37 20.32 -5.41
C GLY A 261 -5.40 20.49 -3.90
N LEU A 262 -4.84 19.54 -3.15
CA LEU A 262 -4.77 19.63 -1.69
C LEU A 262 -3.90 20.82 -1.25
N ARG A 263 -2.75 21.06 -1.90
CA ARG A 263 -1.91 22.23 -1.61
C ARG A 263 -2.63 23.54 -1.93
N ALA A 264 -3.39 23.61 -3.03
CA ALA A 264 -4.16 24.79 -3.39
C ALA A 264 -5.25 25.11 -2.36
N PHE A 265 -5.91 24.09 -1.79
CA PHE A 265 -6.88 24.25 -0.71
C PHE A 265 -6.30 24.91 0.55
N PHE A 266 -5.02 24.68 0.84
CA PHE A 266 -4.33 25.19 2.04
C PHE A 266 -3.27 26.25 1.72
N GLY A 267 -3.45 27.00 0.63
CA GLY A 267 -2.68 28.22 0.36
C GLY A 267 -1.26 28.03 -0.18
N GLY A 268 -0.96 26.87 -0.81
CA GLY A 268 0.25 26.62 -1.62
C GLY A 268 1.59 26.51 -0.88
N ASN A 269 1.73 27.21 0.25
CA ASN A 269 2.99 27.45 0.96
C ASN A 269 3.07 26.80 2.36
N HIS A 270 1.96 26.25 2.89
CA HIS A 270 1.94 25.64 4.23
C HIS A 270 1.95 24.11 4.24
N LEU A 271 1.68 23.45 3.11
CA LEU A 271 1.63 21.99 3.01
C LEU A 271 2.73 21.48 2.07
N SER A 272 3.64 20.68 2.60
CA SER A 272 4.69 20.04 1.79
C SER A 272 4.11 18.95 0.89
N ASP A 273 4.80 18.58 -0.19
CA ASP A 273 4.38 17.45 -1.04
C ASP A 273 4.31 16.15 -0.25
N LEU A 274 5.26 15.95 0.67
CA LEU A 274 5.29 14.78 1.54
C LEU A 274 4.02 14.70 2.40
N ASP A 275 3.64 15.80 3.04
CA ASP A 275 2.45 15.86 3.88
C ASP A 275 1.19 15.66 3.04
N ALA A 276 1.10 16.30 1.88
CA ALA A 276 -0.02 16.13 0.96
C ALA A 276 -0.20 14.66 0.54
N ILE A 277 0.90 13.98 0.20
CA ILE A 277 0.88 12.54 -0.14
C ILE A 277 0.43 11.70 1.07
N CYS A 278 0.95 11.99 2.27
CA CYS A 278 0.54 11.29 3.49
C CYS A 278 -0.96 11.47 3.75
N HIS A 279 -1.51 12.68 3.63
CA HIS A 279 -2.94 12.92 3.81
C HIS A 279 -3.79 12.16 2.80
N HIS A 280 -3.38 12.12 1.53
CA HIS A 280 -4.05 11.30 0.52
C HIS A 280 -3.98 9.81 0.83
N LEU A 281 -2.86 9.30 1.33
CA LEU A 281 -2.74 7.89 1.72
C LEU A 281 -3.68 7.53 2.88
N HIS A 282 -3.79 8.39 3.90
CA HIS A 282 -4.73 8.17 5.00
C HIS A 282 -6.20 8.28 4.54
N ALA A 283 -6.49 9.19 3.61
CA ALA A 283 -7.82 9.41 3.04
C ALA A 283 -8.19 8.45 1.91
N ASN A 284 -7.42 7.39 1.68
CA ASN A 284 -7.64 6.43 0.59
C ASN A 284 -7.72 7.08 -0.81
N ALA A 285 -6.88 8.09 -1.06
CA ALA A 285 -6.85 8.95 -2.24
C ALA A 285 -8.16 9.71 -2.52
N ASN A 286 -9.09 9.76 -1.56
CA ASN A 286 -10.29 10.58 -1.64
C ASN A 286 -9.94 12.03 -1.27
N LEU A 287 -10.04 12.94 -2.25
CA LEU A 287 -9.72 14.36 -2.06
C LEU A 287 -10.62 15.01 -1.00
N GLY A 288 -11.92 14.70 -0.99
CA GLY A 288 -12.87 15.26 -0.02
C GLY A 288 -12.51 14.87 1.41
N SER A 289 -12.28 13.58 1.66
CA SER A 289 -11.86 13.08 2.97
C SER A 289 -10.49 13.62 3.38
N ALA A 290 -9.56 13.83 2.44
CA ALA A 290 -8.26 14.43 2.72
C ALA A 290 -8.38 15.89 3.17
N VAL A 291 -9.23 16.67 2.48
CA VAL A 291 -9.51 18.08 2.82
C VAL A 291 -10.19 18.18 4.18
N GLU A 292 -11.22 17.36 4.43
CA GLU A 292 -11.94 17.33 5.71
C GLU A 292 -11.00 16.98 6.88
N ALA A 293 -10.19 15.94 6.73
CA ALA A 293 -9.23 15.54 7.76
C ALA A 293 -8.23 16.66 8.08
N LEU A 294 -7.71 17.33 7.05
CA LEU A 294 -6.78 18.46 7.21
C LEU A 294 -7.43 19.69 7.86
N GLN A 295 -8.69 19.99 7.51
CA GLN A 295 -9.44 21.07 8.15
C GLN A 295 -9.61 20.79 9.64
N LEU A 296 -9.95 19.55 10.02
CA LEU A 296 -10.10 19.14 11.42
C LEU A 296 -8.79 19.24 12.20
N THR A 297 -7.64 18.90 11.60
CA THR A 297 -6.33 19.08 12.25
C THR A 297 -5.98 20.55 12.43
N CYS A 298 -6.22 21.39 11.42
CA CYS A 298 -5.94 22.83 11.51
C CYS A 298 -6.83 23.50 12.59
N LEU A 299 -8.10 23.10 12.69
CA LEU A 299 -9.01 23.61 13.72
C LEU A 299 -8.55 23.23 15.12
N LYS A 300 -8.06 21.99 15.31
CA LYS A 300 -7.48 21.57 16.60
C LYS A 300 -6.26 22.41 16.95
N ASP A 301 -5.33 22.61 16.01
CA ASP A 301 -4.12 23.40 16.24
C ASP A 301 -4.43 24.89 16.52
N GLN A 302 -5.49 25.44 15.92
CA GLN A 302 -5.99 26.80 16.21
C GLN A 302 -6.65 26.92 17.58
N VAL A 303 -7.42 25.90 18.01
CA VAL A 303 -7.99 25.85 19.38
C VAL A 303 -6.89 25.78 20.44
N TYR A 304 -5.78 25.09 20.16
CA TYR A 304 -4.63 25.04 21.05
C TYR A 304 -3.73 26.30 20.98
N SER A 305 -3.76 27.08 19.90
CA SER A 305 -2.95 28.30 19.71
C SER A 305 -3.69 29.62 19.93
N GLY A 306 -5.00 29.60 20.20
CA GLY A 306 -5.78 30.78 20.57
C GLY A 306 -5.96 31.82 19.45
N HIS A 307 -5.86 31.43 18.17
CA HIS A 307 -6.10 32.31 17.02
C HIS A 307 -7.42 31.97 16.30
N PRO A 308 -8.19 32.97 15.84
CA PRO A 308 -9.49 32.73 15.22
C PRO A 308 -9.36 32.06 13.84
N PRO A 309 -10.34 31.25 13.42
CA PRO A 309 -10.27 30.49 12.18
C PRO A 309 -10.36 31.40 10.95
N SER A 310 -9.27 31.46 10.18
CA SER A 310 -9.29 32.04 8.84
C SER A 310 -10.02 31.09 7.88
N ALA A 311 -11.18 31.52 7.37
CA ALA A 311 -12.02 30.74 6.47
C ALA A 311 -11.25 30.29 5.22
N CYS A 312 -10.98 29.00 5.10
CA CYS A 312 -10.45 28.38 3.88
C CYS A 312 -11.55 28.41 2.81
N ARG A 313 -11.53 29.41 1.92
CA ARG A 313 -12.40 29.41 0.72
C ARG A 313 -11.90 28.36 -0.26
N MET A 314 -12.84 27.59 -0.82
CA MET A 314 -12.60 26.77 -2.01
C MET A 314 -12.03 27.66 -3.13
N PRO A 315 -10.83 27.38 -3.66
CA PRO A 315 -10.37 28.08 -4.86
C PRO A 315 -11.25 27.64 -6.03
N SER A 316 -11.99 28.59 -6.62
CA SER A 316 -12.80 28.41 -7.83
C SER A 316 -11.99 27.99 -9.07
N ASP A 317 -10.65 27.95 -8.96
CA ASP A 317 -9.70 27.76 -10.06
C ASP A 317 -9.00 26.39 -10.10
N LEU A 318 -9.54 25.37 -9.41
CA LEU A 318 -8.96 24.01 -9.43
C LEU A 318 -8.80 23.46 -10.87
N TYR A 319 -9.71 23.84 -11.78
CA TYR A 319 -9.63 23.52 -13.20
C TYR A 319 -8.46 24.19 -13.93
N ARG A 320 -8.07 25.42 -13.56
CA ARG A 320 -6.97 26.17 -14.19
C ARG A 320 -5.59 25.66 -13.76
N ILE A 321 -5.44 25.30 -12.49
CA ILE A 321 -4.17 24.79 -11.94
C ILE A 321 -3.79 23.45 -12.60
N ILE A 322 -4.78 22.59 -12.89
CA ILE A 322 -4.57 21.29 -13.54
C ILE A 322 -4.27 21.46 -15.05
N HIS A 323 -4.90 22.43 -15.72
CA HIS A 323 -4.71 22.63 -17.16
C HIS A 323 -3.36 23.27 -17.54
N ASN A 324 -2.76 24.08 -16.66
CA ASN A 324 -1.45 24.71 -16.91
C ASN A 324 -0.26 23.73 -16.83
N ASN A 325 -0.46 22.51 -16.32
CA ASN A 325 0.55 21.45 -16.34
C ASN A 325 0.65 20.70 -17.69
N LYS A 326 -0.03 21.18 -18.74
CA LYS A 326 0.05 20.61 -20.10
C LYS A 326 1.25 21.09 -20.92
N ASN A 327 2.05 22.06 -20.44
CA ASN A 327 3.14 22.68 -21.22
C ASN A 327 4.55 22.25 -20.79
N GLY A 328 4.71 21.17 -20.02
CA GLY A 328 6.03 20.64 -19.66
C GLY A 328 6.03 19.11 -19.61
N LEU A 329 6.67 18.51 -20.61
CA LEU A 329 7.02 17.08 -20.81
C LEU A 329 5.98 16.19 -21.54
#